data_AF-A0A4Z2E9J3-F1
#
_entry.id   AF-A0A4Z2E9J3-F1
#
_cell.length_a   1.000
_cell.length_b   1.000
_cell.length_c   1.000
_cell.angle_alpha   90.00
_cell.angle_beta   90.00
_cell.angle_gamma   90.00
#
_symmetry.space_group_name_H-M   'P 1'
#
loop_
_entity.id
_entity.type
_entity.pdbx_description
1 polymer ?
#
loop_
_entity_poly.entity_id
_entity_poly.type
_entity_poly.pdbx_seq_one_letter_code
_entity_poly.pdbx_strand_id
1 'polypeptide(L)'
;MRPALKDISGSHGSPINGKLQGVFFSCNTEFDTGLPPRDSPYGPLRFQIPAGHLLNPNVSLYFADFYCMYTAYHYVVLVLAPVGSEGDTFCRTRLPTLDLTSNPFLTYTAPQRPGEEPLYCHASDVILEVLFSESVALDQGSVEQISGHHQLMSLTTANAKKDPSCKVCNISVGR
;
A
#
# COMPACT_ATOMS: atom_id res chain seq x y z
N MET A 1 -14.28 6.93 -3.80
CA MET A 1 -13.70 6.95 -2.45
C MET A 1 -13.00 8.29 -2.25
N ARG A 2 -13.31 8.96 -1.14
CA ARG A 2 -12.67 10.24 -0.80
C ARG A 2 -11.39 9.96 0.00
N PRO A 3 -10.30 10.70 -0.25
CA PRO A 3 -9.10 10.63 0.56
C PRO A 3 -9.41 10.90 2.03
N ALA A 4 -8.72 10.18 2.92
CA ALA A 4 -8.73 10.43 4.34
C ALA A 4 -7.30 10.66 4.82
N LEU A 5 -7.15 11.42 5.91
CA LEU A 5 -5.85 11.64 6.52
C LEU A 5 -5.25 10.30 6.99
N LYS A 6 -4.01 10.02 6.61
CA LYS A 6 -3.27 8.88 7.12
C LYS A 6 -3.21 8.96 8.64
N ASP A 7 -3.67 7.90 9.29
CA ASP A 7 -3.55 7.68 10.72
C ASP A 7 -2.08 7.62 11.20
N ILE A 8 -1.87 7.39 12.50
CA ILE A 8 -0.51 7.32 13.08
C ILE A 8 0.02 5.89 13.21
N SER A 9 -0.54 4.94 12.46
CA SER A 9 -0.01 3.57 12.43
C SER A 9 1.39 3.51 11.80
N GLY A 10 2.16 2.51 12.20
CA GLY A 10 3.50 2.26 11.69
C GLY A 10 4.62 2.97 12.47
N SER A 11 5.66 3.39 11.77
CA SER A 11 6.80 4.10 12.35
C SER A 11 6.40 5.52 12.74
N HIS A 12 6.68 5.90 14.00
CA HIS A 12 6.48 7.28 14.48
C HIS A 12 7.25 8.32 13.63
N GLY A 13 8.32 7.90 12.96
CA GLY A 13 9.12 8.75 12.09
C GLY A 13 8.59 8.89 10.66
N SER A 14 7.53 8.17 10.27
CA SER A 14 7.02 8.23 8.91
C SER A 14 6.45 9.63 8.59
N PRO A 15 6.95 10.31 7.54
CA PRO A 15 6.52 11.68 7.23
C PRO A 15 5.04 11.82 6.85
N ILE A 16 4.38 10.73 6.43
CA ILE A 16 2.98 10.77 5.98
C ILE A 16 1.96 10.75 7.13
N ASN A 17 2.36 10.27 8.31
CA ASN A 17 1.47 10.08 9.46
C ASN A 17 0.84 11.41 9.92
N GLY A 18 -0.49 11.46 9.92
CA GLY A 18 -1.28 12.64 10.26
C GLY A 18 -1.12 13.83 9.31
N LYS A 19 -0.54 13.65 8.12
CA LYS A 19 -0.19 14.75 7.21
C LYS A 19 -0.65 14.53 5.77
N LEU A 20 -0.48 13.34 5.23
CA LEU A 20 -0.87 13.03 3.85
C LEU A 20 -2.30 12.45 3.83
N GLN A 21 -3.12 12.94 2.91
CA GLN A 21 -4.42 12.35 2.64
C GLN A 21 -4.32 11.36 1.49
N GLY A 22 -5.10 10.28 1.56
CA GLY A 22 -5.19 9.32 0.47
C GLY A 22 -6.22 8.24 0.72
N VAL A 23 -6.35 7.34 -0.25
CA VAL A 23 -7.14 6.11 -0.17
C VAL A 23 -6.17 4.94 -0.02
N PHE A 24 -6.39 4.11 1.01
CA PHE A 24 -5.57 2.95 1.29
C PHE A 24 -6.04 1.71 0.54
N PHE A 25 -5.09 1.00 -0.04
CA PHE A 25 -5.28 -0.28 -0.72
C PHE A 25 -4.27 -1.31 -0.21
N SER A 26 -4.68 -2.57 -0.22
CA SER A 26 -3.80 -3.72 -0.04
C SER A 26 -3.49 -4.30 -1.41
N CYS A 27 -2.22 -4.61 -1.67
CA CYS A 27 -1.79 -5.29 -2.90
C CYS A 27 -1.66 -6.81 -2.72
N ASN A 28 -1.93 -7.33 -1.52
CA ASN A 28 -1.64 -8.71 -1.17
C ASN A 28 -2.55 -9.71 -1.89
N THR A 29 -1.97 -10.85 -2.24
CA THR A 29 -2.62 -12.00 -2.86
C THR A 29 -2.34 -13.27 -2.06
N GLU A 30 -3.24 -14.24 -2.10
CA GLU A 30 -2.98 -15.59 -1.57
C GLU A 30 -1.89 -16.27 -2.41
N PHE A 31 -0.98 -16.99 -1.75
CA PHE A 31 0.18 -17.61 -2.40
C PHE A 31 -0.21 -18.70 -3.41
N ASP A 32 -1.27 -19.44 -3.12
CA ASP A 32 -1.75 -20.57 -3.92
C ASP A 32 -2.60 -20.13 -5.12
N THR A 33 -3.40 -19.09 -4.98
CA THR A 33 -4.33 -18.63 -6.04
C THR A 33 -3.84 -17.41 -6.81
N GLY A 34 -2.95 -16.58 -6.23
CA GLY A 34 -2.62 -15.27 -6.77
C GLY A 34 -3.79 -14.28 -6.75
N LEU A 35 -4.90 -14.62 -6.08
CA LEU A 35 -6.08 -13.77 -5.94
C LEU A 35 -6.07 -13.02 -4.60
N PRO A 36 -6.80 -11.91 -4.46
CA PRO A 36 -6.99 -11.26 -3.17
C PRO A 36 -7.54 -12.21 -2.10
N PRO A 37 -7.09 -12.13 -0.83
CA PRO A 37 -7.50 -13.03 0.26
C PRO A 37 -9.00 -13.18 0.43
N ARG A 38 -9.56 -14.35 0.75
CA ARG A 38 -11.02 -14.47 0.90
C ARG A 38 -11.61 -13.80 2.14
N ASP A 39 -10.75 -13.41 3.08
CA ASP A 39 -11.08 -12.71 4.30
C ASP A 39 -10.36 -11.36 4.42
N SER A 40 -10.81 -10.55 5.38
CA SER A 40 -10.23 -9.23 5.64
C SER A 40 -10.45 -8.82 7.10
N PRO A 41 -9.42 -8.30 7.78
CA PRO A 41 -9.58 -7.70 9.11
C PRO A 41 -10.37 -6.39 9.06
N TYR A 42 -10.57 -5.82 7.86
CA TYR A 42 -11.24 -4.53 7.64
C TYR A 42 -12.76 -4.66 7.43
N GLY A 43 -13.30 -5.87 7.49
CA GLY A 43 -14.74 -6.13 7.40
C GLY A 43 -15.15 -6.93 6.16
N PRO A 44 -16.46 -7.19 6.01
CA PRO A 44 -17.00 -8.14 5.03
C PRO A 44 -17.20 -7.53 3.63
N LEU A 45 -16.81 -6.29 3.40
CA LEU A 45 -16.91 -5.62 2.10
C LEU A 45 -15.51 -5.28 1.59
N ARG A 46 -15.25 -5.65 0.35
CA ARG A 46 -14.01 -5.30 -0.36
C ARG A 46 -14.35 -4.48 -1.59
N PHE A 47 -13.65 -3.37 -1.76
CA PHE A 47 -13.57 -2.68 -3.03
C PHE A 47 -12.31 -3.15 -3.76
N GLN A 48 -12.46 -3.65 -5.00
CA GLN A 48 -11.36 -4.05 -5.87
C GLN A 48 -11.27 -3.10 -7.06
N ILE A 49 -10.06 -2.72 -7.45
CA ILE A 49 -9.80 -1.85 -8.60
C ILE A 49 -8.61 -2.40 -9.40
N PRO A 50 -8.69 -2.49 -10.74
CA PRO A 50 -7.55 -2.86 -11.57
C PRO A 50 -6.34 -1.94 -11.33
N ALA A 51 -5.16 -2.53 -11.20
CA ALA A 51 -3.92 -1.81 -10.87
C ALA A 51 -3.65 -0.64 -11.82
N GLY A 52 -3.94 -0.77 -13.11
CA GLY A 52 -3.68 0.26 -14.12
C GLY A 52 -4.42 1.59 -13.91
N HIS A 53 -5.51 1.60 -13.14
CA HIS A 53 -6.17 2.86 -12.76
C HIS A 53 -5.34 3.69 -11.78
N LEU A 54 -4.48 3.04 -10.98
CA LEU A 54 -3.69 3.70 -9.93
C LEU A 54 -2.19 3.73 -10.26
N LEU A 55 -1.67 2.66 -10.87
CA LEU A 55 -0.26 2.45 -11.16
C LEU A 55 -0.03 2.54 -12.68
N ASN A 56 0.51 3.67 -13.13
CA ASN A 56 0.76 3.94 -14.55
C ASN A 56 1.92 4.94 -14.70
N PRO A 57 2.43 5.21 -15.92
CA PRO A 57 3.57 6.13 -16.11
C PRO A 57 3.36 7.57 -15.64
N ASN A 58 2.12 7.99 -15.35
CA ASN A 58 1.80 9.33 -14.87
C ASN A 58 1.68 9.42 -13.34
N VAL A 59 2.20 8.43 -12.61
CA VAL A 59 2.30 8.47 -11.15
C VAL A 59 3.75 8.30 -10.68
N SER A 60 4.06 8.95 -9.57
CA SER A 60 5.31 8.74 -8.83
C SER A 60 5.08 7.73 -7.71
N LEU A 61 6.06 6.86 -7.49
CA LEU A 61 6.07 5.84 -6.45
C LEU A 61 7.07 6.24 -5.36
N TYR A 62 6.63 6.28 -4.10
CA TYR A 62 7.47 6.61 -2.95
C TYR A 62 7.41 5.54 -1.88
N PHE A 63 8.55 5.29 -1.24
CA PHE A 63 8.61 4.48 -0.03
C PHE A 63 8.25 5.33 1.19
N ALA A 64 7.22 4.93 1.95
CA ALA A 64 6.72 5.72 3.07
C ALA A 64 7.01 5.11 4.44
N ASP A 65 6.91 3.78 4.58
CA ASP A 65 7.14 3.12 5.86
C ASP A 65 7.51 1.64 5.69
N PHE A 66 8.23 1.12 6.69
CA PHE A 66 8.47 -0.30 6.89
C PHE A 66 8.42 -0.62 8.38
N TYR A 67 7.42 -1.40 8.77
CA TYR A 67 7.14 -1.67 10.17
C TYR A 67 6.50 -3.05 10.34
N CYS A 68 6.47 -3.53 11.57
CA CYS A 68 5.62 -4.64 11.94
C CYS A 68 4.91 -4.28 13.23
N MET A 69 3.85 -5.01 13.51
CA MET A 69 3.21 -5.01 14.81
C MET A 69 3.83 -6.15 15.63
N TYR A 70 3.24 -6.51 16.77
CA TYR A 70 3.63 -7.66 17.58
C TYR A 70 3.28 -9.01 16.91
N THR A 71 3.54 -9.12 15.61
CA THR A 71 3.26 -10.28 14.74
C THR A 71 4.51 -10.60 13.91
N ALA A 72 4.53 -11.76 13.27
CA ALA A 72 5.61 -12.15 12.36
C ALA A 72 5.53 -11.44 10.99
N TYR A 73 4.50 -10.64 10.74
CA TYR A 73 4.25 -10.02 9.44
C TYR A 73 4.84 -8.61 9.38
N HIS A 74 5.58 -8.33 8.31
CA HIS A 74 6.16 -7.02 8.04
C HIS A 74 5.33 -6.29 6.98
N TYR A 75 5.05 -5.02 7.25
CA TYR A 75 4.30 -4.12 6.38
C TYR A 75 5.25 -3.21 5.65
N VAL A 76 5.07 -3.06 4.35
CA VAL A 76 5.64 -1.98 3.54
C VAL A 76 4.50 -1.07 3.12
N VAL A 77 4.66 0.23 3.35
CA VAL A 77 3.71 1.25 2.88
C VAL A 77 4.37 2.05 1.77
N LEU A 78 3.74 2.05 0.61
CA LEU A 78 4.12 2.89 -0.52
C LEU A 78 3.09 4.00 -0.73
N VAL A 79 3.52 5.11 -1.33
CA VAL A 79 2.61 6.16 -1.80
C VAL A 79 2.64 6.18 -3.32
N LEU A 80 1.46 6.11 -3.93
CA LEU A 80 1.22 6.44 -5.32
C LEU A 80 0.65 7.85 -5.41
N ALA A 81 1.35 8.73 -6.13
CA ALA A 81 0.90 10.10 -6.31
C ALA A 81 0.95 10.50 -7.78
N PRO A 82 -0.19 10.94 -8.38
CA PRO A 82 -0.18 11.48 -9.73
C PRO A 82 0.84 12.63 -9.86
N VAL A 83 1.59 12.61 -10.95
CA VAL A 83 2.69 13.57 -11.17
C VAL A 83 2.13 15.00 -11.17
N GLY A 84 2.73 15.86 -10.36
CA GLY A 84 2.34 17.27 -10.19
C GLY A 84 1.19 17.51 -9.21
N SER A 85 0.61 16.47 -8.60
CA SER A 85 -0.39 16.62 -7.54
C SER A 85 0.18 17.22 -6.25
N GLU A 86 -0.70 17.62 -5.33
CA GLU A 86 -0.31 18.03 -3.98
C GLU A 86 0.38 16.88 -3.24
N GLY A 87 -0.11 15.65 -3.40
CA GLY A 87 0.49 14.44 -2.84
C GLY A 87 1.92 14.19 -3.34
N ASP A 88 2.15 14.32 -4.65
CA ASP A 88 3.49 14.19 -5.25
C ASP A 88 4.41 15.28 -4.68
N THR A 89 3.98 16.54 -4.71
CA THR A 89 4.75 17.67 -4.16
C THR A 89 5.12 17.46 -2.69
N PHE A 90 4.17 16.92 -1.91
CA PHE A 90 4.42 16.55 -0.53
C PHE A 90 5.49 15.45 -0.40
N CYS A 91 5.34 14.36 -1.15
CA CYS A 91 6.21 13.18 -1.04
C CYS A 91 7.61 13.43 -1.59
N ARG A 92 7.75 14.11 -2.72
CA ARG A 92 9.02 14.36 -3.42
C ARG A 92 10.10 15.00 -2.54
N THR A 93 9.69 15.80 -1.56
CA THR A 93 10.60 16.51 -0.64
C THR A 93 10.85 15.76 0.67
N ARG A 94 10.14 14.65 0.92
CA ARG A 94 10.07 13.99 2.24
C ARG A 94 10.33 12.48 2.21
N LEU A 95 10.09 11.83 1.07
CA LEU A 95 10.14 10.38 0.93
C LEU A 95 11.12 9.96 -0.17
N PRO A 96 11.81 8.82 0.00
CA PRO A 96 12.58 8.21 -1.08
C PRO A 96 11.66 7.86 -2.26
N THR A 97 12.05 8.30 -3.45
CA THR A 97 11.38 7.91 -4.71
C THR A 97 11.88 6.53 -5.14
N LEU A 98 10.99 5.68 -5.60
CA LEU A 98 11.29 4.36 -6.15
C LEU A 98 11.15 4.39 -7.68
N ASP A 99 12.01 3.64 -8.38
CA ASP A 99 11.87 3.42 -9.82
C ASP A 99 10.67 2.50 -10.07
N LEU A 100 9.71 2.98 -10.87
CA LEU A 100 8.47 2.28 -11.20
C LEU A 100 8.72 0.94 -11.92
N THR A 101 9.82 0.82 -12.64
CA THR A 101 10.18 -0.37 -13.43
C THR A 101 11.10 -1.31 -12.66
N SER A 102 11.80 -0.81 -11.64
CA SER A 102 12.83 -1.57 -10.92
C SER A 102 12.90 -1.19 -9.44
N ASN A 103 12.12 -1.88 -8.62
CA ASN A 103 12.22 -1.82 -7.17
C ASN A 103 11.74 -3.15 -6.55
N PRO A 104 12.10 -3.46 -5.30
CA PRO A 104 11.79 -4.76 -4.71
C PRO A 104 10.33 -4.91 -4.26
N PHE A 105 9.49 -3.87 -4.35
CA PHE A 105 8.17 -3.84 -3.72
C PHE A 105 7.01 -3.86 -4.70
N LEU A 106 6.98 -2.96 -5.68
CA LEU A 106 5.86 -2.79 -6.60
C LEU A 106 6.33 -2.24 -7.94
N THR A 107 6.25 -3.03 -9.00
CA THR A 107 6.73 -2.63 -10.33
C THR A 107 5.63 -2.63 -11.38
N TYR A 108 5.84 -1.79 -12.39
CA TYR A 108 5.06 -1.68 -13.62
C TYR A 108 6.00 -1.89 -14.80
N THR A 109 5.61 -2.79 -15.71
CA THR A 109 6.27 -2.97 -16.99
C THR A 109 5.31 -2.63 -18.11
N ALA A 110 5.67 -1.63 -18.92
CA ALA A 110 4.88 -1.22 -20.07
C ALA A 110 4.78 -2.35 -21.12
N PRO A 111 3.66 -2.44 -21.85
CA PRO A 111 3.52 -3.34 -22.98
C PRO A 111 4.64 -3.12 -24.00
N GLN A 112 5.25 -4.21 -24.49
CA GLN A 112 6.30 -4.13 -25.51
C GLN A 112 5.70 -4.17 -26.92
N ARG A 113 4.49 -4.71 -27.06
CA ARG A 113 3.79 -4.84 -28.34
C ARG A 113 2.40 -4.21 -28.30
N PRO A 114 1.87 -3.72 -29.45
CA PRO A 114 0.49 -3.29 -29.55
C PRO A 114 -0.48 -4.44 -29.18
N GLY A 115 -1.39 -4.19 -28.24
CA GLY A 115 -2.38 -5.16 -27.77
C GLY A 115 -1.91 -6.05 -26.62
N GLU A 116 -0.70 -5.86 -26.11
CA GLU A 116 -0.25 -6.48 -24.86
C GLU A 116 -0.70 -5.64 -23.66
N GLU A 117 -1.06 -6.32 -22.56
CA GLU A 117 -1.43 -5.67 -21.31
C GLU A 117 -0.18 -5.36 -20.47
N PRO A 118 -0.16 -4.25 -19.72
CA PRO A 118 0.92 -3.96 -18.78
C PRO A 118 1.03 -5.05 -17.71
N LEU A 119 2.27 -5.36 -17.32
CA LEU A 119 2.55 -6.28 -16.23
C LEU A 119 2.75 -5.51 -14.92
N TYR A 120 2.14 -6.01 -13.86
CA TYR A 120 2.27 -5.49 -12.51
C TYR A 120 2.83 -6.60 -11.61
N CYS A 121 3.85 -6.29 -10.83
CA CYS A 121 4.41 -7.24 -9.87
C CYS A 121 4.50 -6.59 -8.49
N HIS A 122 4.21 -7.35 -7.45
CA HIS A 122 4.36 -6.91 -6.07
C HIS A 122 5.18 -7.91 -5.26
N ALA A 123 5.79 -7.44 -4.17
CA ALA A 123 6.43 -8.30 -3.19
C ALA A 123 5.40 -9.21 -2.50
N SER A 124 5.77 -10.47 -2.29
CA SER A 124 4.92 -11.50 -1.67
C SER A 124 5.41 -11.93 -0.28
N ASP A 125 6.59 -11.47 0.14
CA ASP A 125 7.23 -11.78 1.42
C ASP A 125 6.94 -10.71 2.50
N VAL A 126 6.20 -9.65 2.13
CA VAL A 126 5.72 -8.59 3.01
C VAL A 126 4.24 -8.31 2.75
N ILE A 127 3.56 -7.74 3.74
CA ILE A 127 2.24 -7.16 3.55
C ILE A 127 2.44 -5.80 2.87
N LEU A 128 2.04 -5.70 1.61
CA LEU A 128 2.18 -4.47 0.84
C LEU A 128 0.89 -3.65 0.87
N GLU A 129 0.99 -2.44 1.40
CA GLU A 129 -0.07 -1.43 1.40
C GLU A 129 0.33 -0.21 0.57
N VAL A 130 -0.66 0.39 -0.10
CA VAL A 130 -0.49 1.55 -0.94
C VAL A 130 -1.47 2.65 -0.51
N LEU A 131 -0.94 3.85 -0.28
CA LEU A 131 -1.72 5.07 -0.18
C LEU A 131 -1.76 5.75 -1.55
N PHE A 132 -2.91 5.78 -2.20
CA PHE A 132 -3.13 6.60 -3.38
C PHE A 132 -3.58 8.00 -2.96
N SER A 133 -2.80 9.03 -3.28
CA SER A 133 -2.98 10.38 -2.72
C SER A 133 -4.15 11.19 -3.29
N GLU A 134 -4.88 10.64 -4.26
CA GLU A 134 -6.03 11.28 -4.89
C GLU A 134 -7.34 10.52 -4.66
N SER A 135 -8.45 11.12 -5.07
CA SER A 135 -9.76 10.46 -5.04
C SER A 135 -9.83 9.32 -6.05
N VAL A 136 -10.52 8.24 -5.69
CA VAL A 136 -10.74 7.08 -6.58
C VAL A 136 -12.20 7.03 -6.99
N ALA A 137 -12.51 6.95 -8.28
CA ALA A 137 -13.89 6.84 -8.72
C ALA A 137 -14.41 5.41 -8.50
N LEU A 138 -15.61 5.26 -7.93
CA LEU A 138 -16.14 3.94 -7.55
C LEU A 138 -16.54 3.08 -8.76
N ASP A 139 -16.81 3.71 -9.89
CA ASP A 139 -17.12 3.07 -11.17
C ASP A 139 -15.90 2.43 -11.86
N GLN A 140 -14.69 2.71 -11.36
CA GLN A 140 -13.44 2.08 -11.82
C GLN A 140 -13.18 0.72 -11.16
N GLY A 141 -14.05 0.28 -10.24
CA GLY A 141 -13.86 -0.96 -9.49
C GLY A 141 -15.16 -1.68 -9.20
N SER A 142 -15.04 -2.77 -8.45
CA SER A 142 -16.15 -3.61 -7.99
C SER A 142 -16.19 -3.64 -6.47
N VAL A 143 -17.40 -3.79 -5.90
CA VAL A 143 -17.59 -4.09 -4.49
C VAL A 143 -18.07 -5.52 -4.36
N GLU A 144 -17.42 -6.27 -3.48
CA GLU A 144 -17.67 -7.69 -3.26
C GLU A 144 -17.89 -7.96 -1.77
N GLN A 145 -18.80 -8.89 -1.47
CA GLN A 145 -18.96 -9.42 -0.13
C GLN A 145 -17.96 -10.57 0.07
N ILE A 146 -17.13 -10.44 1.09
CA ILE A 146 -16.09 -11.41 1.46
C ILE A 146 -16.34 -11.94 2.88
N SER A 147 -15.62 -12.99 3.27
CA SER A 147 -15.76 -13.55 4.61
C SER A 147 -15.19 -12.60 5.66
N GLY A 148 -16.04 -11.95 6.44
CA GLY A 148 -15.62 -11.14 7.60
C GLY A 148 -15.48 -11.94 8.90
N HIS A 149 -15.50 -13.29 8.85
CA HIS A 149 -15.94 -14.13 9.98
C HIS A 149 -14.86 -14.81 10.83
N HIS A 150 -13.56 -14.58 10.63
CA HIS A 150 -12.53 -15.13 11.51
C HIS A 150 -11.94 -14.07 12.46
N GLN A 151 -12.35 -14.14 13.73
CA GLN A 151 -11.67 -13.84 15.03
C GLN A 151 -10.58 -12.74 15.18
N LEU A 152 -10.23 -11.95 14.18
CA LEU A 152 -9.40 -10.75 14.31
C LEU A 152 -10.23 -9.48 14.50
N MET A 153 -11.47 -9.62 14.98
CA MET A 153 -12.40 -8.56 15.39
C MET A 153 -11.91 -7.67 16.55
N SER A 154 -10.62 -7.71 16.89
CA SER A 154 -10.05 -6.97 18.03
C SER A 154 -8.82 -6.12 17.70
N LEU A 155 -8.27 -6.18 16.48
CA LEU A 155 -7.06 -5.41 16.15
C LEU A 155 -7.28 -4.64 14.86
N THR A 156 -7.89 -3.47 14.99
CA THR A 156 -7.76 -2.44 13.96
C THR A 156 -6.26 -2.13 13.80
N THR A 157 -5.73 -2.15 12.59
CA THR A 157 -4.39 -1.57 12.32
C THR A 157 -4.39 -0.05 12.52
N ALA A 158 -5.57 0.55 12.69
CA ALA A 158 -5.74 1.95 13.02
C ALA A 158 -4.89 2.36 14.23
N ASN A 159 -3.95 3.28 14.01
CA ASN A 159 -3.00 3.77 15.01
C ASN A 159 -2.16 2.67 15.68
N ALA A 160 -2.04 1.50 15.06
CA ALA A 160 -1.27 0.40 15.60
C ALA A 160 0.22 0.77 15.67
N LYS A 161 0.80 0.57 16.86
CA LYS A 161 2.18 0.93 17.14
C LYS A 161 3.13 -0.11 16.55
N LYS A 162 4.20 0.38 15.93
CA LYS A 162 5.36 -0.44 15.56
C LYS A 162 5.91 -1.20 16.77
N ASP A 163 6.19 -2.49 16.61
CA ASP A 163 6.87 -3.28 17.63
C ASP A 163 8.31 -2.79 17.83
N PRO A 164 8.69 -2.28 19.01
CA PRO A 164 10.03 -1.76 19.28
C PRO A 164 11.10 -2.86 19.41
N SER A 165 10.71 -4.13 19.55
CA SER A 165 11.61 -5.26 19.75
C SER A 165 12.05 -5.95 18.45
N CYS A 166 11.36 -5.68 17.34
CA CYS A 166 11.62 -6.32 16.06
C CYS A 166 12.99 -5.95 15.48
N LYS A 167 13.85 -6.95 15.25
CA LYS A 167 15.20 -6.77 14.69
C LYS A 167 15.24 -6.49 13.18
N VAL A 168 14.14 -6.76 12.48
CA VAL A 168 14.02 -6.53 11.03
C VAL A 168 13.56 -5.10 10.76
N CYS A 169 12.46 -4.68 11.41
CA CYS A 169 11.89 -3.35 11.19
C CYS A 169 12.61 -2.25 11.97
N ASN A 170 13.19 -2.55 13.13
CA ASN A 170 14.02 -1.59 13.86
C ASN A 170 15.46 -1.79 13.43
N ILE A 171 15.79 -1.20 12.28
CA ILE A 171 17.16 -1.08 11.83
C ILE A 171 17.88 -0.16 12.82
N SER A 172 18.40 -0.74 13.90
CA SER A 172 19.36 -0.07 14.76
C SER A 172 20.57 0.17 13.89
N VAL A 173 20.84 1.42 13.54
CA VAL A 173 22.16 1.83 13.09
C VAL A 173 23.14 1.36 14.17
N GLY A 174 23.79 0.24 13.93
CA GLY A 174 25.02 -0.10 14.62
C GLY A 174 25.98 1.05 14.34
N ARG A 175 26.13 1.94 15.32
CA ARG A 175 27.30 2.79 15.45
C ARG A 175 28.35 2.01 16.22
#